data_AF-A0AAV0WBV6-F1
#
_entry.id   AF-A0AAV0WBV6-F1
#
_cell.length_a   1.000
_cell.length_b   1.000
_cell.length_c   1.000
_cell.angle_alpha   90.00
_cell.angle_beta   90.00
_cell.angle_gamma   90.00
#
_symmetry.space_group_name_H-M   'P 1'
#
loop_
_entity.id
_entity.type
_entity.pdbx_description
1 polymer ?
#
loop_
_entity_poly.entity_id
_entity_poly.type
_entity_poly.pdbx_seq_one_letter_code
_entity_poly.pdbx_strand_id
1 'polypeptide(L)' 'MWTFLKNICFEYLSTRLCIHKLHVDFEKAAHEAAKTMFPGIAIIGCRFHLGQAWWRKIQEHNILRTSYLID' A
#
# COMPACT_ATOMS: atom_id res chain seq x y z
N MET A 1 -11.19 8.59 6.03
CA MET A 1 -11.37 7.71 4.85
C MET A 1 -12.03 6.38 5.19
N TRP A 2 -11.41 5.48 5.97
CA TRP A 2 -11.94 4.13 6.22
C TRP A 2 -13.36 4.09 6.80
N THR A 3 -13.68 4.97 7.74
CA THR A 3 -15.03 5.11 8.32
C THR A 3 -16.07 5.47 7.25
N PHE A 4 -15.72 6.39 6.35
CA PHE A 4 -16.61 6.80 5.26
C PHE A 4 -16.93 5.63 4.33
N LEU A 5 -15.92 4.83 3.95
CA LEU A 5 -16.12 3.63 3.14
C LEU A 5 -16.97 2.57 3.85
N LYS A 6 -16.76 2.38 5.16
CA LYS A 6 -17.63 1.49 5.97
C LYS A 6 -19.07 1.96 5.96
N ASN A 7 -19.31 3.27 6.11
CA ASN A 7 -20.65 3.85 6.11
C ASN A 7 -21.35 3.67 4.76
N ILE A 8 -20.68 3.98 3.66
CA ILE A 8 -21.23 3.76 2.30
C ILE A 8 -21.57 2.28 2.08
N CYS A 9 -20.66 1.38 2.45
CA CYS A 9 -20.88 -0.05 2.28
C CYS A 9 -22.12 -0.52 3.07
N PHE A 10 -22.29 -0.02 4.29
CA PHE A 10 -23.45 -0.34 5.10
C PHE A 10 -24.74 0.28 4.56
N GLU A 11 -24.72 1.55 4.16
CA GLU A 11 -25.88 2.29 3.67
C GLU A 11 -26.45 1.69 2.38
N TYR A 12 -25.58 1.40 1.40
CA TYR A 12 -26.03 0.99 0.07
C TYR A 12 -26.13 -0.51 -0.13
N LEU A 13 -25.37 -1.30 0.64
CA LEU A 13 -25.30 -2.75 0.47
C LEU A 13 -25.78 -3.52 1.71
N SER A 14 -26.16 -2.82 2.78
CA SER A 14 -26.54 -3.43 4.07
C SER A 14 -25.50 -4.42 4.60
N THR A 15 -24.23 -4.21 4.24
CA THR A 15 -23.13 -5.10 4.59
C THR A 15 -21.98 -4.34 5.22
N ARG A 16 -21.20 -5.04 6.04
CA ARG A 16 -19.98 -4.47 6.62
C ARG A 16 -18.85 -4.63 5.63
N LEU A 17 -18.09 -3.58 5.42
CA LEU A 17 -16.83 -3.65 4.67
C LEU A 17 -15.83 -4.51 5.45
N CYS A 18 -15.61 -5.73 4.97
CA CYS A 18 -14.70 -6.71 5.54
C CYS A 18 -13.49 -6.90 4.61
N ILE A 19 -12.36 -6.28 4.97
CA ILE A 19 -11.11 -6.38 4.22
C ILE A 19 -10.19 -7.34 4.97
N HIS A 20 -9.60 -8.29 4.25
CA HIS A 20 -8.66 -9.28 4.80
C HIS A 20 -7.22 -9.08 4.35
N LYS A 21 -7.01 -8.45 3.19
CA LYS A 21 -5.70 -8.10 2.65
C LYS A 21 -5.73 -6.68 2.11
N LEU A 22 -4.68 -5.90 2.38
CA LEU A 22 -4.55 -4.55 1.88
C LEU A 22 -3.16 -4.34 1.29
N HIS A 23 -3.12 -3.94 0.02
CA HIS A 23 -1.89 -3.47 -0.62
C HIS A 23 -1.75 -1.96 -0.38
N VAL A 24 -0.66 -1.55 0.26
CA VAL A 24 -0.43 -0.16 0.65
C VAL A 24 1.05 0.18 0.50
N ASP A 25 1.37 1.47 0.38
CA ASP A 25 2.77 1.92 0.44
C ASP A 25 3.43 1.53 1.78
N PHE A 26 4.75 1.72 1.88
CA PHE A 26 5.54 1.23 3.01
C PHE A 26 5.52 2.21 4.21
N GLU A 27 4.58 3.16 4.24
CA GLU A 27 4.52 4.14 5.32
C GLU A 27 3.93 3.51 6.59
N LYS A 28 4.68 3.61 7.69
CA LYS A 28 4.26 3.07 8.99
C LYS A 28 2.89 3.60 9.42
N ALA A 29 2.63 4.90 9.22
CA ALA A 29 1.36 5.51 9.58
C ALA A 29 0.18 4.89 8.80
N ALA A 30 0.37 4.60 7.52
CA ALA A 30 -0.65 3.94 6.69
C ALA A 30 -0.93 2.51 7.18
N HIS A 31 0.11 1.75 7.51
CA HIS A 31 -0.02 0.40 8.07
C HIS A 31 -0.76 0.40 9.41
N GLU A 32 -0.41 1.30 10.34
CA GLU A 32 -1.05 1.35 11.66
C GLU A 32 -2.50 1.84 11.59
N ALA A 33 -2.82 2.79 10.72
CA ALA A 33 -4.20 3.19 10.45
C ALA A 33 -5.04 2.01 9.92
N ALA A 34 -4.47 1.20 9.01
CA ALA A 34 -5.16 0.02 8.47
C ALA A 34 -5.41 -1.04 9.55
N LYS A 35 -4.41 -1.36 10.39
CA LYS A 35 -4.55 -2.32 11.50
C LYS A 35 -5.55 -1.87 12.55
N THR A 36 -5.57 -0.57 12.85
CA THR A 36 -6.54 0.02 13.79
C THR A 36 -7.97 -0.13 13.26
N MET A 37 -8.17 0.10 11.96
CA MET A 37 -9.50 0.03 11.34
C MET A 37 -9.97 -1.39 11.04
N PHE A 38 -9.04 -2.30 10.76
CA PHE A 38 -9.30 -3.70 10.41
C PHE A 38 -8.35 -4.60 11.20
N PRO A 39 -8.70 -4.95 12.46
CA PRO A 39 -7.89 -5.84 13.27
C PRO A 39 -7.67 -7.18 12.57
N GLY A 40 -6.42 -7.64 12.50
CA GLY A 40 -6.06 -8.89 11.81
C GLY A 40 -5.88 -8.78 10.29
N ILE A 41 -5.94 -7.59 9.71
CA ILE A 41 -5.65 -7.36 8.29
C ILE A 41 -4.22 -7.82 7.93
N ALA A 42 -4.09 -8.53 6.80
CA ALA A 42 -2.78 -8.79 6.21
C ALA A 42 -2.36 -7.57 5.36
N ILE A 43 -1.28 -6.91 5.78
CA ILE A 43 -0.68 -5.80 5.04
C ILE A 43 0.33 -6.35 4.04
N ILE A 44 0.19 -5.93 2.79
CA ILE A 44 1.09 -6.31 1.69
C ILE A 44 1.73 -5.03 1.13
N GLY A 45 3.06 -5.00 1.10
CA GLY A 45 3.78 -3.88 0.52
C GLY A 45 3.45 -3.71 -0.96
N CYS A 46 3.13 -2.49 -1.37
CA CYS A 46 2.74 -2.21 -2.74
C CYS A 46 3.96 -2.26 -3.68
N ARG A 47 4.00 -3.27 -4.55
CA ARG A 47 5.08 -3.46 -5.53
C ARG A 47 5.25 -2.28 -6.49
N PHE A 48 4.15 -1.59 -6.82
CA PHE A 48 4.18 -0.42 -7.68
C PHE A 48 4.99 0.72 -7.03
N HIS A 49 4.62 1.10 -5.80
CA HIS A 49 5.35 2.14 -5.05
C HIS A 49 6.78 1.72 -4.72
N LEU A 50 7.03 0.43 -4.46
CA LEU A 50 8.38 -0.11 -4.30
C LEU A 50 9.22 0.11 -5.57
N GLY A 51 8.69 -0.26 -6.73
CA GLY A 51 9.35 -0.06 -8.02
C GLY A 51 9.64 1.41 -8.31
N GLN A 52 8.69 2.32 -8.02
CA GLN A 52 8.92 3.75 -8.14
C GLN A 52 10.02 4.27 -7.19
N ALA A 53 10.05 3.78 -5.94
CA ALA A 53 11.09 4.15 -4.99
C ALA A 53 12.48 3.66 -5.41
N TRP A 54 12.57 2.41 -5.87
CA TRP A 54 13.80 1.85 -6.43
C TRP A 54 14.25 2.60 -7.67
N TRP A 55 13.34 2.90 -8.59
CA TRP A 55 13.69 3.62 -9.81
C TRP A 55 14.33 4.98 -9.50
N ARG A 56 13.76 5.75 -8.56
CA ARG A 56 14.39 7.01 -8.11
C ARG A 56 15.82 6.78 -7.60
N LYS A 57 16.05 5.74 -6.78
CA LYS A 57 17.39 5.41 -6.26
C LYS A 57 18.37 4.93 -7.33
N ILE A 58 17.91 4.17 -8.32
CA ILE A 58 18.71 3.78 -9.47
C ILE A 58 19.16 5.03 -10.23
N GLN A 59 18.26 5.97 -10.47
CA GLN A 59 18.59 7.20 -11.18
C GLN A 59 19.57 8.11 -10.42
N GLU A 60 19.53 8.12 -9.08
CA GLU A 60 20.44 8.90 -8.24
C GLU A 60 21.88 8.34 -8.22
N HIS A 61 22.09 7.06 -8.58
CA HIS A 61 23.40 6.40 -8.42
C HIS A 61 23.89 5.81 -9.75
N ASN A 62 24.91 6.44 -10.34
CA ASN A 62 25.42 6.07 -11.68
C ASN A 62 25.77 4.58 -11.82
N ILE A 63 26.41 3.98 -10.81
CA ILE A 63 26.75 2.55 -10.82
C ILE A 63 25.48 1.69 -10.94
N LEU A 64 24.46 1.96 -10.13
CA LEU A 64 23.21 1.20 -10.14
C LEU A 64 22.47 1.39 -11.47
N ARG A 65 22.45 2.62 -12.00
CA ARG A 65 21.86 2.92 -13.30
C ARG A 65 22.52 2.15 -14.43
N THR A 66 23.86 2.14 -14.47
CA THR A 66 24.60 1.41 -15.49
C THR A 66 24.37 -0.09 -15.39
N SER A 67 24.41 -0.67 -14.19
CA SER A 67 24.12 -2.09 -13.99
C SER A 67 22.71 -2.47 -14.46
N TYR A 68 21.70 -1.68 -14.11
CA TYR A 68 20.31 -1.94 -14.50
C TYR A 68 20.07 -1.86 -16.03
N LEU A 69 20.87 -1.10 -16.77
CA LEU A 69 20.73 -0.93 -18.23
C LEU A 69 21.47 -2.00 -19.04
N ILE A 70 22.34 -2.79 -18.40
CA ILE A 70 23.15 -3.83 -19.06
C ILE A 70 22.50 -5.22 -18.92
N ASP A 71 21.59 -5.40 -17.94
CA ASP A 71 20.71 -6.57 -17.79
C ASP A 71 19.50 -6.50 -18.74
#